data_AF-A0A809Z7X3-F1
#
_entry.id   AF-A0A809Z7X3-F1
#
_cell.length_a   1.000
_cell.length_b   1.000
_cell.length_c   1.000
_cell.angle_alpha   90.00
_cell.angle_beta   90.00
_cell.angle_gamma   90.00
#
_symmetry.space_group_name_H-M   'P 1'
#
loop_
_entity.id
_entity.type
_entity.pdbx_description
1 polymer ?
#
loop_
_entity_poly.entity_id
_entity_poly.type
_entity_poly.pdbx_seq_one_letter_code
_entity_poly.pdbx_strand_id
1 'polypeptide(L)'
;MAAEWGGAGMATEKQYLFFKSLYDEENERTKLLGEHAKNNLGLATVYSAFIIFVMDKQMATMTAIGKWLFVGAILLMLTSFLLSLLATRISDFEVATLPAEVFESFGDNPPSDEEFFDDRIADYSVACESNSSVNDRNAKMLLVARYVLLAGIAVHAAYFVERLRF
;
A
#
# COMPACT_ATOMS: atom_id res chain seq x y z
N MET A 1 -28.26 5.55 -34.79
CA MET A 1 -27.23 4.67 -35.36
C MET A 1 -26.69 3.83 -34.21
N ALA A 2 -27.26 2.63 -34.05
CA ALA A 2 -26.74 1.65 -33.10
C ALA A 2 -25.52 1.01 -33.76
N ALA A 3 -24.36 1.09 -33.12
CA ALA A 3 -23.20 0.36 -33.57
C ALA A 3 -23.52 -1.14 -33.44
N GLU A 4 -23.50 -1.85 -34.56
CA GLU A 4 -23.45 -3.30 -34.61
C GLU A 4 -22.15 -3.74 -33.94
N TRP A 5 -22.25 -4.25 -32.71
CA TRP A 5 -21.17 -5.03 -32.10
C TRP A 5 -21.20 -6.39 -32.79
N GLY A 6 -20.54 -6.47 -33.95
CA GLY A 6 -20.23 -7.71 -34.64
C GLY A 6 -19.57 -8.69 -33.66
N GLY A 7 -19.99 -9.95 -33.73
CA GLY A 7 -19.74 -10.96 -32.70
C GLY A 7 -18.26 -11.19 -32.39
N ALA A 8 -17.76 -10.51 -31.36
CA ALA A 8 -16.53 -10.88 -30.69
C ALA A 8 -16.75 -12.24 -30.00
N GLY A 9 -15.87 -13.21 -30.28
CA GLY A 9 -15.91 -14.52 -29.64
C GLY A 9 -15.99 -14.37 -28.11
N MET A 10 -17.05 -14.92 -27.52
CA MET A 10 -17.24 -14.89 -26.07
C MET A 10 -16.10 -15.68 -25.43
N ALA A 11 -15.37 -15.07 -24.47
CA ALA A 11 -14.33 -15.77 -23.71
C ALA A 11 -14.87 -17.07 -23.11
N THR A 12 -14.05 -18.11 -23.10
CA THR A 12 -14.45 -19.39 -22.49
C THR A 12 -14.59 -19.22 -20.98
N GLU A 13 -15.40 -20.06 -20.33
CA GLU A 13 -15.59 -20.01 -18.87
C GLU A 13 -14.27 -20.12 -18.11
N LYS A 14 -13.33 -20.93 -18.63
CA LYS A 14 -11.99 -21.08 -18.06
C LYS A 14 -11.16 -19.80 -18.15
N GLN A 15 -11.18 -19.13 -19.31
CA GLN A 15 -10.51 -17.84 -19.49
C GLN A 15 -11.08 -16.80 -18.52
N TYR A 16 -12.42 -16.72 -18.40
CA TYR A 16 -13.08 -15.81 -17.45
C TYR A 16 -12.71 -16.09 -15.99
N LEU A 17 -12.82 -17.35 -15.54
CA LEU A 17 -12.53 -17.73 -14.15
C LEU A 17 -11.07 -17.43 -13.76
N PHE A 18 -10.16 -17.63 -14.70
CA PHE A 18 -8.75 -17.30 -14.54
C PHE A 18 -8.56 -15.79 -14.29
N PHE A 19 -9.05 -14.92 -15.18
CA PHE A 19 -8.98 -13.47 -15.01
C PHE A 19 -9.61 -12.99 -13.70
N LYS A 20 -10.75 -13.59 -13.34
CA LYS A 20 -11.44 -13.28 -12.10
C LYS A 20 -10.58 -13.61 -10.87
N SER A 21 -9.96 -14.78 -10.82
CA SER A 21 -9.12 -15.16 -9.67
C SER A 21 -7.92 -14.22 -9.46
N LEU A 22 -7.33 -13.72 -10.54
CA LEU A 22 -6.21 -12.78 -10.48
C LEU A 22 -6.65 -11.40 -10.00
N TYR A 23 -7.74 -10.89 -10.58
CA TYR A 23 -8.35 -9.64 -10.13
C TYR A 23 -8.70 -9.70 -8.63
N ASP A 24 -9.26 -10.83 -8.19
CA ASP A 24 -9.62 -11.05 -6.79
C ASP A 24 -8.36 -11.04 -5.89
N GLU A 25 -7.25 -11.70 -6.27
CA GLU A 25 -6.00 -11.70 -5.48
C GLU A 25 -5.34 -10.31 -5.40
N GLU A 26 -5.21 -9.60 -6.52
CA GLU A 26 -4.62 -8.26 -6.54
C GLU A 26 -5.45 -7.25 -5.73
N ASN A 27 -6.78 -7.35 -5.85
CA ASN A 27 -7.70 -6.52 -5.07
C ASN A 27 -7.62 -6.85 -3.57
N GLU A 28 -7.49 -8.13 -3.20
CA GLU A 28 -7.29 -8.54 -1.81
C GLU A 28 -5.97 -8.00 -1.25
N ARG A 29 -4.87 -8.13 -1.99
CA ARG A 29 -3.55 -7.62 -1.58
C ARG A 29 -3.55 -6.11 -1.42
N THR A 30 -4.12 -5.39 -2.40
CA THR A 30 -4.26 -3.92 -2.36
C THR A 30 -5.11 -3.48 -1.17
N LYS A 31 -6.22 -4.17 -0.92
CA LYS A 31 -7.08 -3.93 0.24
C LYS A 31 -6.31 -4.12 1.54
N LEU A 32 -5.55 -5.20 1.68
CA LEU A 32 -4.78 -5.53 2.88
C LEU A 32 -3.66 -4.51 3.16
N LEU A 33 -2.93 -4.08 2.12
CA LEU A 33 -1.96 -2.97 2.23
C LEU A 33 -2.65 -1.65 2.62
N GLY A 34 -3.80 -1.37 2.03
CA GLY A 34 -4.61 -0.20 2.36
C GLY A 34 -5.10 -0.21 3.82
N GLU A 35 -5.53 -1.36 4.33
CA GLU A 35 -5.90 -1.54 5.74
C GLU A 35 -4.71 -1.31 6.68
N HIS A 36 -3.53 -1.86 6.36
CA HIS A 36 -2.33 -1.62 7.14
C HIS A 36 -1.91 -0.15 7.16
N ALA A 37 -1.98 0.53 6.01
CA ALA A 37 -1.68 1.94 5.93
C ALA A 37 -2.68 2.80 6.74
N LYS A 38 -3.99 2.52 6.64
CA LYS A 38 -5.02 3.16 7.45
C LYS A 38 -4.77 2.97 8.94
N ASN A 39 -4.43 1.76 9.37
CA ASN A 39 -4.11 1.47 10.77
C ASN A 39 -2.89 2.25 11.24
N ASN A 40 -1.81 2.28 10.47
CA ASN A 40 -0.61 3.04 10.81
C ASN A 40 -0.89 4.56 10.88
N LEU A 41 -1.63 5.12 9.91
CA LEU A 41 -2.03 6.52 9.91
C LEU A 41 -2.92 6.87 11.10
N GLY A 42 -3.89 6.01 11.43
CA GLY A 42 -4.75 6.16 12.59
C GLY A 42 -3.96 6.21 13.89
N LEU A 43 -3.06 5.23 14.09
CA LEU A 43 -2.19 5.19 15.28
C LEU A 43 -1.28 6.42 15.37
N ALA A 44 -0.62 6.79 14.27
CA ALA A 44 0.24 7.96 14.23
C ALA A 44 -0.53 9.26 14.55
N THR A 45 -1.76 9.39 14.04
CA THR A 45 -2.63 10.55 14.29
C THR A 45 -3.08 10.63 15.75
N VAL A 46 -3.62 9.54 16.30
CA VAL A 46 -4.08 9.48 17.69
C VAL A 46 -2.93 9.82 18.64
N TYR A 47 -1.76 9.25 18.41
CA TYR A 47 -0.61 9.48 19.26
C TYR A 47 -0.03 10.90 19.11
N SER A 48 -0.04 11.46 17.89
CA SER A 48 0.35 12.87 17.67
C SER A 48 -0.59 13.82 18.40
N ALA A 49 -1.91 13.57 18.37
CA ALA A 49 -2.88 14.35 19.10
C ALA A 49 -2.66 14.28 20.62
N PHE A 50 -2.36 13.07 21.14
CA PHE A 50 -1.98 12.90 22.54
C PHE A 50 -0.78 13.77 22.91
N ILE A 51 0.29 13.74 22.10
CA ILE A 51 1.50 14.56 22.36
C ILE A 51 1.21 16.05 22.38
N ILE A 52 0.47 16.55 21.38
CA ILE A 52 0.10 17.96 21.30
C ILE A 52 -0.69 18.36 22.56
N PHE A 53 -1.61 17.50 23.01
CA PHE A 53 -2.40 17.75 24.22
C PHE A 53 -1.54 17.85 25.49
N VAL A 54 -0.49 17.03 25.63
CA VAL A 54 0.39 17.11 26.80
C VAL A 54 1.43 18.23 26.70
N MET A 55 1.77 18.68 25.48
CA MET A 55 2.89 19.60 25.19
C MET A 55 2.86 20.88 26.05
N ASP A 56 1.72 21.56 26.13
CA ASP A 56 1.59 22.85 26.84
C ASP A 56 1.96 22.73 28.32
N LYS A 57 1.60 21.62 28.96
CA LYS A 57 1.90 21.38 30.39
C LYS A 57 3.35 20.94 30.62
N GLN A 58 4.02 20.48 29.58
CA GLN A 58 5.32 19.83 29.67
C GLN A 58 6.45 20.81 29.39
N MET A 59 6.27 21.72 28.42
CA MET A 59 7.32 22.61 27.91
C MET A 59 8.03 23.45 28.98
N ALA A 60 7.30 23.91 30.00
CA ALA A 60 7.83 24.82 31.02
C ALA A 60 8.80 24.14 32.00
N THR A 61 8.74 22.82 32.15
CA THR A 61 9.51 22.06 33.15
C THR A 61 10.53 21.12 32.53
N MET A 62 10.81 21.23 31.22
CA MET A 62 11.68 20.29 30.53
C MET A 62 13.16 20.59 30.73
N THR A 63 13.89 19.56 31.16
CA THR A 63 15.36 19.51 31.11
C THR A 63 15.85 19.54 29.65
N ALA A 64 17.13 19.84 29.43
CA ALA A 64 17.71 19.80 28.08
C ALA A 64 17.61 18.40 27.44
N ILE A 65 17.81 17.34 28.23
CA ILE A 65 17.69 15.94 27.78
C ILE A 65 16.24 15.64 27.41
N GLY A 66 15.28 16.03 28.26
CA GLY A 66 13.86 15.84 28.00
C GLY A 66 13.41 16.53 26.70
N LYS A 67 13.92 17.73 26.40
CA LYS A 67 13.64 18.43 25.13
C LYS A 67 14.08 17.62 23.91
N TRP A 68 15.31 17.06 23.94
CA TRP A 68 15.81 16.25 22.84
C TRP A 68 15.03 14.95 22.66
N LEU A 69 14.68 14.26 23.75
CA LEU A 69 13.84 13.06 23.68
C LEU A 69 12.47 13.38 23.09
N PHE A 70 11.83 14.47 23.52
CA PHE A 70 10.53 14.88 23.04
C PHE A 70 10.53 15.26 21.54
N VAL A 71 11.50 16.09 21.11
CA VAL A 71 11.68 16.43 19.69
C VAL A 71 11.97 15.18 18.87
N GLY A 72 12.83 14.28 19.36
CA GLY A 72 13.15 13.01 18.70
C GLY A 72 11.91 12.13 18.52
N ALA A 73 11.05 12.03 19.54
CA ALA A 73 9.79 11.32 19.43
C ALA A 73 8.89 11.91 18.33
N ILE A 74 8.70 13.24 18.31
CA ILE A 74 7.91 13.95 17.28
C ILE A 74 8.44 13.64 15.88
N LEU A 75 9.75 13.75 15.66
CA LEU A 75 10.36 13.50 14.36
C LEU A 75 10.17 12.05 13.90
N LEU A 76 10.28 11.08 14.82
CA LEU A 76 10.03 9.67 14.50
C LEU A 76 8.57 9.44 14.09
N MET A 77 7.60 9.98 14.83
CA MET A 77 6.20 9.78 14.46
C MET A 77 5.81 10.50 13.17
N LEU A 78 6.34 11.69 12.94
CA LEU A 78 6.18 12.39 11.66
C LEU A 78 6.76 11.56 10.52
N THR A 79 7.94 10.96 10.70
CA THR A 79 8.56 10.07 9.72
C THR A 79 7.69 8.84 9.45
N SER A 80 7.17 8.19 10.49
CA SER A 80 6.22 7.07 10.35
C SER A 80 4.97 7.48 9.58
N PHE A 81 4.41 8.66 9.88
CA PHE A 81 3.24 9.18 9.20
C PHE A 81 3.51 9.39 7.71
N LEU A 82 4.62 10.04 7.38
CA LEU A 82 5.03 10.30 5.99
C LEU A 82 5.29 9.00 5.22
N LEU A 83 5.98 8.02 5.83
CA LEU A 83 6.19 6.71 5.21
C LEU A 83 4.87 5.97 4.95
N SER A 84 3.93 6.05 5.89
CA SER A 84 2.60 5.45 5.72
C SER A 84 1.83 6.13 4.60
N LEU A 85 1.91 7.47 4.48
CA LEU A 85 1.28 8.23 3.41
C LEU A 85 1.91 7.93 2.05
N LEU A 86 3.24 7.83 1.96
CA LEU A 86 3.94 7.46 0.74
C LEU A 86 3.56 6.06 0.27
N ALA A 87 3.38 5.11 1.19
CA ALA A 87 2.91 3.77 0.86
C ALA A 87 1.44 3.73 0.38
N THR A 88 0.62 4.73 0.70
CA THR A 88 -0.75 4.87 0.16
C THR A 88 -0.81 5.55 -1.19
N ARG A 89 0.30 6.08 -1.71
CA ARG A 89 0.30 6.71 -3.01
C ARG A 89 -0.13 5.66 -4.03
N ILE A 90 -1.19 5.97 -4.78
CA ILE A 90 -1.63 5.17 -5.92
C ILE A 90 -0.41 5.04 -6.81
N SER A 91 0.16 3.84 -6.80
CA SER A 91 1.29 3.50 -7.66
C SER A 91 0.69 3.10 -9.00
N ASP A 92 1.35 3.48 -10.09
CA ASP A 92 0.96 3.04 -11.42
C ASP A 92 1.11 1.52 -11.45
N PHE A 93 -0.02 0.81 -11.38
CA PHE A 93 -0.05 -0.62 -11.60
C PHE A 93 0.08 -0.85 -13.10
N GLU A 94 0.99 -1.73 -13.51
CA GLU A 94 1.01 -2.20 -14.88
C GLU A 94 -0.17 -3.16 -15.05
N VAL A 95 -1.11 -2.78 -15.90
CA VAL A 95 -2.21 -3.65 -16.28
C VAL A 95 -1.62 -4.73 -17.18
N ALA A 96 -1.66 -5.98 -16.75
CA ALA A 96 -1.03 -7.10 -17.46
C ALA A 96 -1.52 -7.27 -18.89
N THR A 97 -2.76 -6.86 -19.15
CA THR A 97 -3.37 -6.85 -20.47
C THR A 97 -4.62 -5.99 -20.39
N LEU A 98 -4.83 -5.14 -21.39
CA LEU A 98 -6.09 -4.42 -21.54
C LEU A 98 -7.10 -5.37 -22.20
N PRO A 99 -8.16 -5.82 -21.49
CA PRO A 99 -9.06 -6.83 -22.03
C PRO A 99 -9.66 -6.41 -23.37
N ALA A 100 -9.96 -5.12 -23.52
CA ALA A 100 -10.44 -4.54 -24.76
C ALA A 100 -9.47 -4.78 -25.94
N GLU A 101 -8.18 -4.56 -25.75
CA GLU A 101 -7.16 -4.75 -26.78
C GLU A 101 -6.95 -6.24 -27.11
N VAL A 102 -7.07 -7.10 -26.10
CA VAL A 102 -7.02 -8.56 -26.28
C VAL A 102 -8.20 -9.05 -27.11
N PHE A 103 -9.41 -8.60 -26.81
CA PHE A 103 -10.60 -8.96 -27.58
C PHE A 103 -10.58 -8.39 -29.01
N GLU A 104 -10.03 -7.19 -29.20
CA GLU A 104 -9.82 -6.63 -30.55
C GLU A 104 -8.79 -7.44 -31.35
N SER A 105 -7.78 -8.03 -30.69
CA SER A 105 -6.74 -8.84 -31.35
C SER A 105 -7.22 -10.20 -31.86
N PHE A 106 -8.37 -10.69 -31.40
CA PHE A 106 -8.89 -12.01 -31.77
C PHE A 106 -9.47 -12.08 -33.19
N GLY A 107 -9.82 -10.93 -33.80
CA GLY A 107 -10.38 -10.89 -35.15
C GLY A 107 -11.58 -11.83 -35.33
N ASP A 108 -11.72 -12.41 -36.54
CA ASP A 108 -12.82 -13.33 -36.86
C ASP A 108 -12.57 -14.78 -36.39
N ASN A 109 -11.33 -15.13 -36.01
CA ASN A 109 -10.92 -16.47 -35.59
C ASN A 109 -10.25 -16.41 -34.20
N PRO A 110 -11.03 -16.50 -33.11
CA PRO A 110 -10.48 -16.46 -31.76
C PRO A 110 -9.53 -17.63 -31.52
N PRO A 111 -8.44 -17.41 -30.75
CA PRO A 111 -7.48 -18.46 -30.44
C PRO A 111 -8.12 -19.57 -29.62
N SER A 112 -7.57 -20.79 -29.71
CA SER A 112 -7.93 -21.86 -28.80
C SER A 112 -7.54 -21.52 -27.36
N ASP A 113 -8.14 -22.21 -26.38
CA ASP A 113 -7.77 -22.04 -24.96
C ASP A 113 -6.25 -22.21 -24.75
N GLU A 114 -5.64 -23.21 -25.40
CA GLU A 114 -4.20 -23.51 -25.29
C GLU A 114 -3.34 -22.35 -25.82
N GLU A 115 -3.61 -21.86 -27.03
CA GLU A 115 -2.89 -20.73 -27.64
C GLU A 115 -3.07 -19.44 -26.84
N PHE A 116 -4.30 -19.21 -26.33
CA PHE A 116 -4.59 -18.06 -25.48
C PHE A 116 -3.77 -18.08 -24.18
N PHE A 117 -3.68 -19.23 -23.52
CA PHE A 117 -2.91 -19.32 -22.28
C PHE A 117 -1.40 -19.25 -22.53
N ASP A 118 -0.89 -19.88 -23.60
CA ASP A 118 0.54 -19.86 -23.92
C ASP A 118 1.06 -18.43 -24.20
N ASP A 119 0.35 -17.66 -25.02
CA ASP A 119 0.75 -16.29 -25.36
C ASP A 119 0.68 -15.35 -24.15
N ARG A 120 -0.29 -15.57 -23.27
CA ARG A 120 -0.52 -14.68 -22.14
C ARG A 120 0.33 -15.00 -20.92
N ILE A 121 0.86 -16.22 -20.78
CA ILE A 121 1.79 -16.59 -19.71
C ILE A 121 2.99 -15.62 -19.67
N ALA A 122 3.52 -15.22 -20.83
CA ALA A 122 4.64 -14.28 -20.91
C ALA A 122 4.27 -12.87 -20.43
N ASP A 123 3.18 -12.30 -20.96
CA ASP A 123 2.72 -10.96 -20.57
C ASP A 123 2.36 -10.88 -19.09
N TYR A 124 1.72 -11.93 -18.55
CA TYR A 124 1.40 -12.03 -17.13
C TYR A 124 2.63 -12.18 -16.25
N SER A 125 3.64 -12.94 -16.69
CA SER A 125 4.87 -13.10 -15.91
C SER A 125 5.53 -11.75 -15.68
N VAL A 126 5.58 -10.92 -16.73
CA VAL A 126 6.14 -9.56 -16.66
C VAL A 126 5.31 -8.66 -15.76
N ALA A 127 4.00 -8.63 -15.93
CA ALA A 127 3.13 -7.76 -15.14
C ALA A 127 3.05 -8.17 -13.66
N CYS A 128 3.03 -9.47 -13.37
CA CYS A 128 3.07 -9.99 -12.00
C CYS A 128 4.39 -9.61 -11.32
N GLU A 129 5.53 -9.75 -12.02
CA GLU A 129 6.83 -9.34 -11.47
C GLU A 129 6.88 -7.84 -11.20
N SER A 130 6.39 -7.02 -12.12
CA SER A 130 6.32 -5.56 -12.00
C SER A 130 5.41 -5.12 -10.83
N ASN A 131 4.16 -5.61 -10.78
CA ASN A 131 3.21 -5.29 -9.72
C ASN A 131 3.65 -5.84 -8.35
N SER A 132 4.25 -7.04 -8.33
CA SER A 132 4.83 -7.61 -7.11
C SER A 132 5.95 -6.73 -6.56
N SER A 133 6.83 -6.21 -7.43
CA SER A 133 7.92 -5.31 -7.02
C SER A 133 7.40 -4.03 -6.35
N VAL A 134 6.32 -3.45 -6.87
CA VAL A 134 5.66 -2.26 -6.31
C VAL A 134 5.02 -2.57 -4.96
N ASN A 135 4.30 -3.69 -4.88
CA ASN A 135 3.67 -4.14 -3.64
C ASN A 135 4.70 -4.46 -2.55
N ASP A 136 5.80 -5.12 -2.88
CA ASP A 136 6.89 -5.41 -1.95
C ASP A 136 7.56 -4.14 -1.44
N ARG A 137 7.76 -3.14 -2.31
CA ARG A 137 8.26 -1.83 -1.91
C ARG A 137 7.31 -1.17 -0.91
N ASN A 138 6.01 -1.17 -1.18
CA ASN A 138 5.00 -0.58 -0.30
C ASN A 138 4.92 -1.34 1.04
N ALA A 139 4.97 -2.67 1.02
CA ALA A 139 5.00 -3.51 2.21
C ALA A 139 6.24 -3.21 3.08
N LYS A 140 7.43 -3.12 2.46
CA LYS A 140 8.67 -2.73 3.16
C LYS A 140 8.56 -1.34 3.76
N MET A 141 8.01 -0.37 3.04
CA MET A 141 7.78 0.99 3.57
C MET A 141 6.85 0.99 4.78
N LEU A 142 5.73 0.25 4.74
CA LEU A 142 4.79 0.13 5.85
C LEU A 142 5.40 -0.58 7.06
N LEU A 143 6.27 -1.58 6.82
CA LEU A 143 7.01 -2.26 7.88
C LEU A 143 7.99 -1.30 8.58
N VAL A 144 8.75 -0.54 7.80
CA VAL A 144 9.65 0.50 8.34
C VAL A 144 8.86 1.56 9.09
N ALA A 145 7.74 2.04 8.54
CA ALA A 145 6.85 2.99 9.22
C ALA A 145 6.43 2.48 10.60
N ARG A 146 6.04 1.21 10.70
CA ARG A 146 5.65 0.59 11.97
C ARG A 146 6.79 0.55 12.99
N TYR A 147 7.99 0.16 12.58
CA TYR A 147 9.15 0.17 13.49
C TYR A 147 9.54 1.58 13.93
N VAL A 148 9.46 2.56 13.02
CA VAL A 148 9.71 3.97 13.33
C VAL A 148 8.66 4.51 14.30
N LEU A 149 7.39 4.13 14.15
CA LEU A 149 6.32 4.49 15.10
C LEU A 149 6.63 3.91 16.50
N LEU A 150 6.97 2.62 16.57
CA LEU A 150 7.32 1.97 17.84
C LEU A 150 8.53 2.64 18.51
N ALA A 151 9.54 3.00 17.74
CA ALA A 151 10.69 3.76 18.24
C ALA A 151 10.27 5.13 18.77
N GLY A 152 9.39 5.86 18.06
CA GLY A 152 8.86 7.14 18.51
C GLY A 152 8.10 7.03 19.84
N ILE A 153 7.25 6.01 19.99
CA ILE A 153 6.53 5.71 21.23
C ILE A 153 7.52 5.38 22.36
N ALA A 154 8.54 4.56 22.10
CA ALA A 154 9.54 4.20 23.10
C ALA A 154 10.38 5.40 23.57
N VAL A 155 10.79 6.28 22.64
CA VAL A 155 11.50 7.52 22.96
C VAL A 155 10.61 8.45 23.78
N HIS A 156 9.33 8.56 23.45
CA HIS A 156 8.38 9.36 24.23
C HIS A 156 8.14 8.77 25.63
N ALA A 157 8.11 7.45 25.77
CA ALA A 157 8.05 6.80 27.07
C ALA A 157 9.32 7.07 27.90
N ALA A 158 10.51 7.01 27.28
CA ALA A 158 11.77 7.35 27.93
C ALA A 158 11.79 8.81 28.41
N TYR A 159 11.19 9.73 27.63
CA TYR A 159 10.97 11.10 28.05
C TYR A 159 10.16 11.20 29.36
N PHE A 160 9.04 10.48 29.48
CA PHE A 160 8.26 10.47 30.72
C PHE A 160 9.04 9.90 31.90
N VAL A 161 9.84 8.85 31.69
CA VAL A 161 10.68 8.27 32.74
C VAL A 161 11.76 9.26 33.20
N GLU A 162 12.40 9.97 32.26
CA GLU A 162 13.38 11.01 32.58
C GLU A 162 12.73 12.13 33.39
N ARG A 163 11.55 12.57 32.97
CA ARG A 163 10.78 13.57 33.72
C ARG A 163 10.44 13.13 35.13
N LEU A 164 10.04 11.88 35.36
CA LEU A 164 9.69 11.40 36.71
C LEU A 164 10.88 11.34 37.68
N ARG A 165 12.12 11.41 37.17
CA ARG A 165 13.32 11.41 38.00
C ARG A 165 13.69 12.80 38.55
N PHE A 166 13.09 13.86 38.02
CA PHE A 166 13.40 15.26 38.36
C PHE A 166 12.14 16.06 38.71
#